data_AF-A0A6J5WB13-F1
#
_entry.id   AF-A0A6J5WB13-F1
#
_cell.length_a   1.000
_cell.length_b   1.000
_cell.length_c   1.000
_cell.angle_alpha   90.00
_cell.angle_beta   90.00
_cell.angle_gamma   90.00
#
_symmetry.space_group_name_H-M   'P 1'
#
loop_
_entity.id
_entity.type
_entity.pdbx_description
1 polymer ?
#
loop_
_entity_poly.entity_id
_entity_poly.type
_entity_poly.pdbx_seq_one_letter_code
_entity_poly.pdbx_strand_id
1 'polypeptide(L)'
;MMRQLDELKDMIEMMILDSYGLGEKSDSIVPCKTLLRDGQWVKLSLSPSFFLFIVGDPLMAWSNGRMHPVKHRVMMRGEKERISLGIFPVPTEGTIIKPPKELIDEEHPQIFKEFDFMEFFKFFSSEEGVPIDSAKQIFAFAGICT
;
A
#
# COMPACT_ATOMS: atom_id res chain seq x y z
N MET A 1 14.29 -8.40 -15.46
CA MET A 1 13.28 -9.07 -14.61
C MET A 1 13.54 -8.85 -13.13
N MET A 2 14.74 -9.10 -12.59
CA MET A 2 15.02 -8.95 -11.13
C MET A 2 15.30 -7.51 -10.65
N ARG A 3 16.01 -6.68 -11.44
CA ARG A 3 16.53 -5.39 -10.98
C ARG A 3 15.52 -4.42 -10.32
N GLN A 4 14.33 -4.22 -10.87
CA GLN A 4 13.36 -3.27 -10.28
C GLN A 4 12.58 -3.85 -9.09
N LEU A 5 12.40 -5.18 -9.05
CA LEU A 5 11.87 -5.86 -7.88
C LEU A 5 12.90 -5.90 -6.75
N ASP A 6 14.19 -6.01 -7.10
CA ASP A 6 15.31 -5.85 -6.18
C ASP A 6 15.37 -4.41 -5.66
N GLU A 7 15.23 -3.39 -6.51
CA GLU A 7 15.15 -1.98 -6.08
C GLU A 7 13.95 -1.71 -5.15
N LEU A 8 12.77 -2.32 -5.42
CA LEU A 8 11.63 -2.26 -4.49
C LEU A 8 11.92 -2.97 -3.17
N LYS A 9 12.58 -4.12 -3.22
CA LYS A 9 12.98 -4.87 -2.03
C LYS A 9 13.99 -4.07 -1.20
N ASP A 10 14.99 -3.48 -1.83
CA ASP A 10 16.00 -2.63 -1.21
C ASP A 10 15.35 -1.37 -0.61
N MET A 11 14.35 -0.80 -1.30
CA MET A 11 13.58 0.34 -0.79
C MET A 11 12.76 -0.05 0.45
N ILE A 12 12.13 -1.23 0.46
CA ILE A 12 11.40 -1.77 1.62
C ILE A 12 12.37 -2.03 2.78
N GLU A 13 13.54 -2.63 2.51
CA GLU A 13 14.59 -2.86 3.51
C GLU A 13 15.14 -1.54 4.07
N MET A 14 15.34 -0.52 3.23
CA MET A 14 15.76 0.82 3.64
C MET A 14 14.71 1.51 4.51
N MET A 15 13.42 1.43 4.18
CA MET A 15 12.34 1.94 5.05
C MET A 15 12.30 1.25 6.41
N ILE A 16 12.60 -0.06 6.44
CA ILE A 16 12.73 -0.81 7.68
C ILE A 16 13.92 -0.27 8.48
N LEU A 17 15.09 -0.11 7.87
CA LEU A 17 16.31 0.38 8.53
C LEU A 17 16.19 1.82 9.05
N ASP A 18 15.59 2.73 8.28
CA ASP A 18 15.38 4.14 8.67
C ASP A 18 14.38 4.28 9.84
N SER A 19 13.52 3.28 10.05
CA SER A 19 12.60 3.24 11.19
C SER A 19 13.27 2.92 12.54
N TYR A 20 14.51 2.42 12.54
CA TYR A 20 15.24 1.98 13.73
C TYR A 20 16.15 3.06 14.35
N GLY A 21 15.59 4.23 14.63
CA GLY A 21 16.13 5.07 15.71
C GLY A 21 16.04 4.29 17.03
N LEU A 22 17.13 3.62 17.42
CA LEU A 22 17.22 2.73 18.59
C LEU A 22 16.55 3.32 19.84
N GLY A 23 15.62 2.55 20.43
CA GLY A 23 15.27 2.62 21.85
C GLY A 23 13.78 2.74 22.16
N GLU A 24 13.04 1.63 22.14
CA GLU A 24 12.26 1.11 23.29
C GLU A 24 11.37 -0.08 22.89
N LYS A 25 11.31 -1.08 23.77
CA LYS A 25 10.44 -2.25 23.65
C LYS A 25 9.03 -1.87 24.10
N SER A 26 8.03 -2.08 23.25
CA SER A 26 6.62 -1.95 23.62
C SER A 26 5.96 -3.32 23.79
N ASP A 27 5.51 -3.61 25.01
CA ASP A 27 4.72 -4.80 25.37
C ASP A 27 3.22 -4.53 25.17
N SER A 28 2.74 -4.45 23.93
CA SER A 28 1.29 -4.47 23.68
C SER A 28 0.94 -4.94 22.26
N ILE A 29 0.63 -6.23 22.14
CA ILE A 29 0.14 -6.84 20.90
C ILE A 29 -1.39 -6.72 20.85
N VAL A 30 -1.88 -5.78 20.04
CA VAL A 30 -3.31 -5.70 19.66
C VAL A 30 -3.43 -6.07 18.18
N PRO A 31 -4.33 -7.00 17.84
CA PRO A 31 -4.40 -7.60 16.51
C PRO A 31 -4.92 -6.64 15.43
N CYS A 32 -4.16 -6.48 14.35
CA CYS A 32 -4.65 -5.90 13.10
C CYS A 32 -5.55 -6.92 12.41
N LYS A 33 -6.63 -6.49 11.72
CA LYS A 33 -7.37 -7.37 10.82
C LYS A 33 -7.17 -6.95 9.38
N THR A 34 -6.88 -7.92 8.52
CA THR A 34 -6.82 -7.74 7.07
C THR A 34 -7.96 -8.51 6.43
N LEU A 35 -8.61 -7.89 5.45
CA LEU A 35 -9.63 -8.53 4.63
C LEU A 35 -8.94 -9.34 3.52
N LEU A 36 -9.19 -10.64 3.48
CA LEU A 36 -8.78 -11.50 2.38
C LEU A 36 -9.63 -11.27 1.13
N ARG A 37 -9.15 -11.75 -0.03
CA ARG A 37 -9.86 -11.64 -1.32
C ARG A 37 -11.24 -12.30 -1.32
N ASP A 38 -11.48 -13.28 -0.45
CA ASP A 38 -12.76 -13.97 -0.27
C ASP A 38 -13.72 -13.23 0.70
N GLY A 39 -13.37 -12.02 1.13
CA GLY A 39 -14.18 -11.22 2.05
C GLY A 39 -14.06 -11.61 3.52
N GLN A 40 -13.17 -12.54 3.87
CA GLN A 40 -12.95 -12.93 5.26
C GLN A 40 -11.97 -12.01 5.98
N TRP A 41 -12.34 -11.54 7.17
CA TRP A 41 -11.44 -10.76 8.02
C TRP A 41 -10.53 -11.67 8.84
N VAL A 42 -9.24 -11.69 8.52
CA VAL A 42 -8.23 -12.44 9.25
C VAL A 42 -7.57 -11.58 10.30
N LYS A 43 -7.45 -12.15 11.51
CA LYS A 43 -6.74 -11.55 12.63
C LYS A 43 -5.23 -11.79 12.48
N LEU A 44 -4.46 -10.72 12.36
CA LEU A 44 -3.00 -10.75 12.40
C LEU A 44 -2.55 -10.60 13.86
N SER A 45 -1.83 -11.61 14.35
CA SER A 45 -1.13 -11.57 15.64
C SER A 45 0.35 -11.52 15.36
N LEU A 46 0.90 -10.31 15.29
CA LEU A 46 2.32 -10.10 15.01
C LEU A 46 3.10 -10.18 16.32
N SER A 47 4.24 -10.85 16.30
CA SER A 47 5.21 -10.76 17.40
C SER A 47 5.83 -9.35 17.41
N PRO A 48 6.29 -8.84 18.57
CA PRO A 48 6.89 -7.50 18.67
C PRO A 48 8.12 -7.28 17.78
N SER A 49 8.69 -8.35 17.22
CA SER A 49 9.84 -8.29 16.31
C SER A 49 9.47 -8.23 14.82
N PHE A 50 8.18 -8.14 14.48
CA PHE A 50 7.71 -8.14 13.09
C PHE A 50 7.11 -6.79 12.68
N PHE A 51 7.35 -6.44 11.42
CA PHE A 51 6.73 -5.30 10.74
C PHE A 51 5.66 -5.80 9.79
N LEU A 52 4.63 -4.99 9.60
CA LEU A 52 3.59 -5.23 8.61
C LEU A 52 3.79 -4.29 7.43
N PHE A 53 4.09 -4.85 6.27
CA PHE A 53 4.06 -4.10 5.02
C PHE A 53 2.66 -4.18 4.41
N ILE A 54 2.11 -3.02 4.02
CA ILE A 54 0.80 -2.91 3.39
C ILE A 54 0.98 -2.20 2.05
N VAL A 55 0.48 -2.83 0.98
CA VAL A 55 0.47 -2.23 -0.35
C VAL A 55 -0.56 -1.11 -0.39
N GLY A 56 -0.17 0.05 -0.94
CA GLY A 56 -1.07 1.15 -1.26
C GLY A 56 -1.38 1.25 -2.76
N ASP A 57 -2.36 2.07 -3.11
CA ASP A 57 -2.81 2.28 -4.49
C ASP A 57 -1.70 2.69 -5.48
N PRO A 58 -0.77 3.60 -5.15
CA PRO A 58 0.31 3.95 -6.08
C PRO A 58 1.20 2.76 -6.44
N LEU A 59 1.43 1.84 -5.50
CA LEU A 59 2.24 0.65 -5.73
C LEU A 59 1.49 -0.41 -6.56
N MET A 60 0.15 -0.49 -6.42
CA MET A 60 -0.68 -1.29 -7.33
C MET A 60 -0.58 -0.75 -8.77
N ALA A 61 -0.72 0.57 -8.94
CA ALA A 61 -0.62 1.18 -10.25
C ALA A 61 0.76 0.99 -10.88
N TRP A 62 1.83 1.26 -10.12
CA TRP A 62 3.20 1.05 -10.56
C TRP A 62 3.49 -0.42 -10.90
N SER A 63 2.95 -1.37 -10.14
CA SER A 63 3.18 -2.81 -10.42
C SER A 63 2.27 -3.39 -11.52
N ASN A 64 1.54 -2.56 -12.26
CA ASN A 64 0.53 -2.98 -13.25
C ASN A 64 -0.52 -3.94 -12.67
N GLY A 65 -0.93 -3.73 -11.41
CA GLY A 65 -1.91 -4.57 -10.72
C GLY A 65 -1.36 -5.89 -10.18
N ARG A 66 -0.05 -6.15 -10.25
CA ARG A 66 0.54 -7.37 -9.67
C ARG A 66 0.46 -7.36 -8.14
N MET A 67 0.65 -6.20 -7.52
CA MET A 67 0.50 -6.00 -6.07
C MET A 67 -0.85 -5.38 -5.75
N HIS A 68 -1.54 -5.91 -4.74
CA HIS A 68 -2.89 -5.49 -4.40
C HIS A 68 -2.96 -4.87 -3.00
N PRO A 69 -3.47 -3.63 -2.85
CA PRO A 69 -3.86 -3.10 -1.56
C PRO A 69 -4.87 -4.01 -0.88
N VAL A 70 -4.76 -4.06 0.44
CA VAL A 70 -5.66 -4.84 1.30
C VAL A 70 -6.42 -3.91 2.22
N LYS A 71 -7.73 -4.14 2.34
CA LYS A 71 -8.52 -3.46 3.38
C LYS A 71 -8.04 -3.96 4.72
N HIS A 72 -7.60 -3.04 5.57
CA HIS A 72 -7.15 -3.32 6.92
C HIS A 72 -7.91 -2.45 7.90
N ARG A 73 -8.11 -2.95 9.12
CA ARG A 73 -8.69 -2.18 10.22
C ARG A 73 -8.05 -2.55 11.54
N VAL A 74 -7.89 -1.53 12.38
CA VAL A 74 -7.51 -1.71 13.78
C VAL A 74 -8.79 -1.78 14.60
N MET A 75 -8.91 -2.83 15.42
CA MET A 75 -10.03 -2.99 16.35
C MET A 75 -9.50 -2.86 17.77
N MET A 76 -9.96 -1.84 18.50
CA MET A 76 -9.66 -1.71 19.92
C MET A 76 -10.38 -2.82 20.70
N ARG A 77 -9.68 -3.49 21.62
CA ARG A 77 -10.25 -4.55 22.44
C ARG A 77 -9.71 -4.48 23.86
N GLY A 78 -10.61 -4.27 24.83
CA GLY A 78 -10.27 -4.09 26.25
C GLY A 78 -9.92 -2.63 26.58
N GLU A 79 -9.43 -2.41 27.81
CA GLU A 79 -9.15 -1.08 28.38
C GLU A 79 -7.69 -0.65 28.24
N LYS A 80 -6.84 -1.46 27.59
CA LYS A 80 -5.41 -1.15 27.46
C LYS A 80 -5.16 -0.23 26.25
N GLU A 81 -4.26 0.73 26.45
CA GLU A 81 -3.76 1.59 25.39
C GLU A 81 -2.97 0.80 24.34
N ARG A 82 -3.00 1.28 23.10
CA ARG A 82 -2.25 0.73 21.97
C ARG A 82 -1.51 1.86 21.28
N ILE A 83 -0.19 1.74 21.21
CA ILE A 83 0.65 2.64 20.42
C ILE A 83 1.10 1.89 19.17
N SER A 84 0.98 2.51 18.00
CA SER A 84 1.52 1.98 16.75
C SER A 84 2.17 3.10 15.95
N LEU A 85 3.33 2.82 15.38
CA LEU A 85 3.98 3.69 14.41
C LEU A 85 3.67 3.20 13.00
N GLY A 86 3.29 4.13 12.12
CA GLY A 86 3.12 3.88 10.70
C GLY A 86 4.05 4.76 9.89
N ILE A 87 4.74 4.18 8.92
CA ILE A 87 5.59 4.89 7.97
C ILE A 87 4.95 4.76 6.60
N PHE A 88 4.68 5.90 5.97
CA PHE A 88 4.02 5.98 4.68
C PHE A 88 4.96 6.68 3.70
N PRO A 89 5.70 5.92 2.87
CA PRO A 89 6.48 6.51 1.79
C PRO A 89 5.52 7.11 0.76
N VAL A 90 5.63 8.42 0.56
CA VAL A 90 4.79 9.16 -0.39
C VAL A 90 5.68 9.63 -1.54
N PRO A 91 5.28 9.41 -2.81
CA PRO A 91 6.02 9.96 -3.95
C PRO A 91 6.18 11.48 -3.84
N THR A 92 7.33 12.01 -4.25
CA THR A 92 7.56 13.46 -4.26
C THR A 92 6.62 14.15 -5.25
N GLU A 93 6.31 15.42 -5.01
CA GLU A 93 5.52 16.22 -5.96
C GLU A 93 6.13 16.18 -7.37
N GLY A 94 5.28 16.04 -8.40
CA GLY A 94 5.71 15.85 -9.79
C GLY A 94 6.10 14.42 -10.15
N THR A 95 6.03 13.45 -9.22
CA THR A 95 6.31 12.06 -9.54
C THR A 95 5.20 11.48 -10.40
N ILE A 96 5.58 11.07 -11.62
CA ILE A 96 4.70 10.34 -12.53
C ILE A 96 4.73 8.85 -12.18
N ILE A 97 3.59 8.34 -11.74
CA ILE A 97 3.36 6.91 -11.55
C ILE A 97 3.02 6.29 -12.90
N LYS A 98 3.79 5.27 -13.27
CA LYS A 98 3.54 4.48 -14.47
C LYS A 98 4.04 3.05 -14.30
N PRO A 99 3.39 2.07 -14.93
CA PRO A 99 3.91 0.72 -14.98
C PRO A 99 5.26 0.66 -15.71
N PRO A 100 6.29 0.01 -15.14
CA PRO A 100 7.49 -0.33 -15.87
C PRO A 100 7.16 -1.19 -17.09
N LYS A 101 7.90 -0.97 -18.19
CA LYS A 101 7.69 -1.71 -19.45
C LYS A 101 7.92 -3.21 -19.27
N GLU A 102 8.79 -3.57 -18.34
CA GLU A 102 9.13 -4.95 -17.99
C GLU A 102 7.98 -5.70 -17.30
N LEU A 103 6.98 -4.98 -16.79
CA LEU A 103 5.79 -5.57 -16.16
C LEU A 103 4.59 -5.63 -17.11
N ILE A 104 4.75 -5.14 -18.35
CA ILE A 104 3.75 -5.14 -19.41
C ILE A 104 4.18 -6.14 -20.49
N ASP A 105 3.33 -7.13 -20.75
CA ASP A 105 3.54 -8.16 -21.77
C ASP A 105 2.20 -8.61 -22.36
N GLU A 106 2.22 -9.58 -23.30
CA GLU A 106 0.99 -10.08 -23.93
C GLU A 106 0.03 -10.76 -22.94
N GLU A 107 0.54 -11.34 -21.86
CA GLU A 107 -0.24 -11.98 -20.80
C GLU A 107 -0.73 -10.95 -19.76
N HIS A 108 0.02 -9.87 -19.57
CA HIS A 108 -0.24 -8.78 -18.63
C HIS A 108 -0.25 -7.43 -19.36
N PRO A 109 -1.30 -7.12 -20.13
CA PRO A 109 -1.41 -5.84 -20.80
C PRO A 109 -1.44 -4.69 -19.79
N GLN A 110 -1.14 -3.49 -20.26
CA GLN A 110 -1.16 -2.30 -19.41
C GLN A 110 -2.60 -2.01 -18.96
N ILE A 111 -2.84 -1.96 -17.64
CA ILE A 111 -4.17 -1.70 -17.08
C ILE A 111 -4.31 -0.32 -16.44
N PHE A 112 -3.19 0.40 -16.25
CA PHE A 112 -3.18 1.77 -15.71
C PHE A 112 -2.47 2.72 -16.67
N LYS A 113 -3.05 3.91 -16.89
CA LYS A 113 -2.37 5.02 -17.57
C LYS A 113 -1.31 5.62 -16.66
N GLU A 114 -0.37 6.37 -17.25
CA GLU A 114 0.54 7.20 -16.45
C GLU A 114 -0.19 8.42 -15.87
N PHE A 115 0.16 8.81 -14.64
CA PHE A 115 -0.47 9.93 -13.95
C PHE A 115 0.45 10.55 -12.91
N ASP A 116 0.20 11.81 -12.56
CA ASP A 116 0.88 12.47 -11.45
C ASP A 116 0.27 12.06 -10.10
N PHE A 117 1.12 11.68 -9.14
CA PHE A 117 0.67 11.22 -7.83
C PHE A 117 -0.19 12.27 -7.09
N MET A 118 0.14 13.56 -7.18
CA MET A 118 -0.61 14.62 -6.52
C MET A 118 -1.96 14.87 -7.17
N GLU A 119 -2.11 14.63 -8.48
CA GLU A 119 -3.43 14.62 -9.13
C GLU A 119 -4.31 13.49 -8.59
N PHE A 120 -3.76 12.28 -8.46
CA PHE A 120 -4.47 11.17 -7.83
C PHE A 120 -4.83 11.48 -6.37
N PHE A 121 -3.91 12.05 -5.59
CA PHE A 121 -4.15 12.39 -4.19
C PHE A 121 -5.27 13.44 -4.04
N LYS A 122 -5.32 14.44 -4.93
CA LYS A 122 -6.41 15.41 -4.98
C LYS A 122 -7.74 14.73 -5.29
N PHE A 123 -7.78 13.89 -6.32
CA PHE A 123 -8.96 13.09 -6.67
C PHE A 123 -9.43 12.21 -5.51
N PHE A 124 -8.51 11.50 -4.84
CA PHE A 124 -8.80 10.62 -3.70
C PHE A 124 -9.60 11.34 -2.60
N SER A 125 -9.28 12.62 -2.35
CA SER A 125 -9.94 13.48 -1.37
C SER A 125 -11.08 14.35 -1.92
N SER A 126 -11.38 14.29 -3.22
CA SER A 126 -12.40 15.14 -3.85
C SER A 126 -13.82 14.62 -3.60
N GLU A 127 -14.82 15.47 -3.86
CA GLU A 127 -16.23 15.07 -3.82
C GLU A 127 -16.55 13.94 -4.82
N GLU A 128 -15.78 13.81 -5.91
CA GLU A 128 -15.95 12.72 -6.87
C GLU A 128 -15.29 11.42 -6.39
N GLY A 129 -14.13 11.51 -5.75
CA GLY A 129 -13.37 10.34 -5.31
C GLY A 129 -13.91 9.72 -4.03
N VAL A 130 -14.31 10.53 -3.04
CA VAL A 130 -14.75 10.07 -1.70
C VAL A 130 -15.88 9.03 -1.73
N PRO A 131 -16.91 9.13 -2.61
CA PRO A 131 -17.98 8.13 -2.68
C PRO A 131 -17.55 6.77 -3.25
N ILE A 132 -16.39 6.68 -3.90
CA ILE A 132 -15.89 5.47 -4.54
C ILE A 132 -15.23 4.59 -3.48
N ASP A 133 -15.51 3.27 -3.51
CA ASP A 133 -14.81 2.30 -2.66
C ASP A 133 -13.29 2.48 -2.82
N SER A 134 -12.56 2.59 -1.71
CA SER A 134 -11.13 2.90 -1.76
C SER A 134 -10.33 1.89 -2.59
N ALA A 135 -10.73 0.62 -2.62
CA ALA A 135 -10.07 -0.39 -3.45
C ALA A 135 -10.31 -0.21 -4.97
N LYS A 136 -11.17 0.73 -5.36
CA LYS A 136 -11.53 1.03 -6.74
C LYS A 136 -11.15 2.44 -7.18
N GLN A 137 -10.74 3.32 -6.26
CA GLN A 137 -10.42 4.72 -6.58
C GLN A 137 -9.30 4.83 -7.62
N ILE A 138 -8.23 4.03 -7.48
CA ILE A 138 -7.13 4.05 -8.43
C ILE A 138 -7.53 3.58 -9.83
N PHE A 139 -8.45 2.60 -9.92
CA PHE A 139 -9.01 2.17 -11.20
C PHE A 139 -9.95 3.22 -11.79
N ALA A 140 -10.74 3.91 -10.97
CA ALA A 140 -11.58 5.01 -11.43
C ALA A 140 -10.75 6.18 -11.97
N PHE A 141 -9.61 6.46 -11.36
CA PHE A 141 -8.74 7.57 -11.74
C PHE A 141 -7.83 7.25 -12.94
N ALA A 142 -7.17 6.08 -12.89
CA ALA A 142 -6.07 5.70 -13.78
C ALA A 142 -6.33 4.42 -14.60
N GLY A 143 -7.43 3.71 -14.38
CA GLY A 143 -7.74 2.49 -15.11
C GLY A 143 -7.89 2.75 -16.61
N ILE A 144 -7.31 1.86 -17.42
CA ILE A 144 -7.54 1.81 -18.86
C ILE A 144 -8.71 0.84 -19.09
N CYS A 145 -9.81 1.34 -19.66
CA CYS A 145 -10.87 0.47 -20.16
C CYS A 145 -10.28 -0.33 -21.33
N THR A 146 -10.20 -1.66 -21.17
CA THR A 146 -9.89 -2.60 -22.26
C THR A 146 -11.17 -3.31 -22.69
#